data_AF-A0A9W5URY8-F1
#
_entry.id   AF-A0A9W5URY8-F1
#
_cell.length_a   1.000
_cell.length_b   1.000
_cell.length_c   1.000
_cell.angle_alpha   90.00
_cell.angle_beta   90.00
_cell.angle_gamma   90.00
#
_symmetry.space_group_name_H-M   'P 1'
#
loop_
_entity.id
_entity.type
_entity.pdbx_description
1 polymer ?
#
loop_
_entity_poly.entity_id
_entity_poly.type
_entity_poly.pdbx_seq_one_letter_code
_entity_poly.pdbx_strand_id
1 'polypeptide(L)' 'MKLRLLYGESSSSCPTIYIAEDGDIVVQGLRLDDATEGELTNVLPGETAVKISPDLLLGATAAYQQRSNHQT' A
#
# COMPACT_ATOMS: atom_id res chain seq x y z
N MET A 1 -3.35 -7.56 -13.68
CA MET A 1 -2.33 -6.56 -13.33
C MET A 1 -1.14 -7.25 -12.69
N LYS A 2 0.07 -7.02 -13.20
CA LYS A 2 1.32 -7.47 -12.54
C LYS A 2 1.71 -6.51 -11.42
N LEU A 3 2.20 -7.07 -10.31
CA LEU A 3 2.66 -6.34 -9.14
C LEU A 3 4.14 -6.61 -8.89
N ARG A 4 4.90 -5.57 -8.56
CA ARG A 4 6.29 -5.69 -8.09
C ARG A 4 6.37 -5.15 -6.68
N LEU A 5 7.04 -5.89 -5.80
CA LEU A 5 7.31 -5.42 -4.44
C LEU A 5 8.01 -4.05 -4.50
N LEU A 6 7.44 -3.08 -3.80
CA LEU A 6 8.05 -1.77 -3.61
C LEU A 6 8.72 -1.72 -2.23
N TYR A 7 7.97 -2.07 -1.18
CA TYR A 7 8.44 -2.03 0.19
C TYR A 7 7.57 -2.91 1.10
N GLY A 8 8.18 -3.59 2.07
CA GLY A 8 7.49 -4.46 3.02
C GLY A 8 8.47 -5.32 3.79
N GLU A 9 8.12 -5.69 5.01
CA GLU A 9 8.89 -6.63 5.81
C GLU A 9 8.42 -8.07 5.55
N SER A 10 9.35 -9.02 5.50
CA SER A 10 9.06 -10.43 5.25
C SER A 10 8.47 -11.18 6.45
N SER A 11 8.17 -10.49 7.56
CA SER A 11 7.58 -11.08 8.75
C SER A 11 6.06 -11.21 8.60
N SER A 12 5.51 -12.30 9.14
CA SER A 12 4.21 -12.91 8.81
C SER A 12 2.93 -12.09 9.07
N SER A 13 3.03 -10.79 9.38
CA SER A 13 1.85 -9.94 9.61
C SER A 13 1.96 -8.49 9.15
N CYS A 14 3.03 -8.09 8.46
CA CYS A 14 3.24 -6.70 8.08
C CYS A 14 2.58 -6.38 6.73
N PRO A 15 1.86 -5.24 6.60
CA PRO A 15 1.35 -4.80 5.31
C PRO A 15 2.51 -4.60 4.32
N THR A 16 2.21 -4.79 3.04
CA THR A 16 3.19 -4.75 1.95
C THR A 16 2.70 -3.83 0.85
N ILE A 17 3.60 -2.98 0.35
CA ILE A 17 3.33 -2.01 -0.71
C ILE A 17 3.99 -2.52 -2.00
N TYR A 18 3.19 -2.53 -3.06
CA TYR A 18 3.60 -2.91 -4.41
C TYR A 18 3.42 -1.72 -5.36
N ILE A 19 4.16 -1.77 -6.46
CA ILE A 19 3.89 -0.95 -7.65
C ILE A 19 3.32 -1.85 -8.74
N ALA A 20 2.16 -1.46 -9.26
CA ALA A 20 1.53 -2.08 -10.41
C ALA A 20 2.28 -1.74 -11.70
N GLU A 21 2.00 -2.49 -12.76
CA GLU A 21 2.65 -2.28 -14.06
C GLU A 21 2.28 -0.95 -14.75
N ASP A 22 1.15 -0.35 -14.39
CA ASP A 22 0.68 0.97 -14.81
C ASP A 22 1.21 2.12 -13.94
N GLY A 23 1.94 1.80 -12.86
CA GLY A 23 2.52 2.77 -11.93
C GLY A 23 1.71 3.02 -10.67
N ASP A 24 0.51 2.45 -10.57
CA ASP A 24 -0.32 2.61 -9.38
C ASP A 24 0.26 1.88 -8.17
N ILE A 25 -0.03 2.40 -6.98
CA ILE A 25 0.37 1.77 -5.73
C ILE A 25 -0.72 0.83 -5.24
N VAL A 26 -0.32 -0.40 -4.93
CA VAL A 26 -1.21 -1.41 -4.34
C VAL A 26 -0.73 -1.75 -2.94
N VAL A 27 -1.65 -1.72 -1.98
CA VAL A 27 -1.36 -2.02 -0.58
C VAL A 27 -2.06 -3.31 -0.18
N GLN A 28 -1.27 -4.31 0.23
CA GLN A 28 -1.77 -5.53 0.85
C GLN A 28 -1.70 -5.38 2.37
N GLY A 29 -2.80 -5.64 3.06
CA GLY A 29 -2.84 -5.58 4.52
C GLY A 29 -4.14 -6.15 5.08
N LEU A 30 -4.31 -6.01 6.39
CA LEU A 30 -5.57 -6.35 7.03
C LEU A 30 -6.62 -5.29 6.69
N ARG A 31 -7.79 -5.75 6.26
CA ARG A 31 -8.99 -4.92 6.10
C ARG A 31 -9.40 -4.33 7.46
N LEU A 32 -9.93 -3.12 7.44
CA LEU A 32 -10.55 -2.53 8.64
C LEU A 32 -11.77 -3.34 9.07
N ASP A 33 -12.06 -3.35 10.37
CA ASP A 33 -13.33 -3.90 10.86
C ASP A 33 -14.52 -3.00 10.48
N ASP A 34 -15.74 -3.55 10.51
CA ASP A 34 -16.96 -2.84 10.09
C ASP A 34 -17.19 -1.54 10.87
N ALA A 35 -16.82 -1.51 12.15
CA ALA A 35 -16.95 -0.33 12.99
C ALA A 35 -16.02 0.79 12.51
N THR A 36 -14.76 0.47 12.20
CA THR A 36 -13.78 1.42 11.71
C THR A 36 -14.03 1.81 10.25
N GLU A 37 -14.53 0.91 9.41
CA GLU A 37 -14.95 1.23 8.05
C GLU A 37 -16.06 2.30 8.02
N GLY A 38 -16.94 2.32 9.03
CA GLY A 38 -17.96 3.35 9.19
C GLY A 38 -17.44 4.77 9.40
N GLU A 39 -16.16 4.92 9.80
CA GLU A 39 -15.50 6.23 9.96
C GLU A 39 -14.87 6.76 8.66
N LEU A 40 -14.90 5.97 7.58
CA LEU A 40 -14.39 6.39 6.28
C LEU A 40 -15.40 7.28 5.55
N THR A 41 -14.89 8.30 4.85
CA THR A 41 -15.73 9.24 4.10
C THR A 41 -15.90 8.80 2.64
N ASN A 42 -17.14 8.79 2.14
CA ASN A 42 -17.48 8.55 0.73
C ASN A 42 -17.06 7.18 0.15
N VAL A 43 -17.07 6.12 0.95
CA VAL A 43 -16.79 4.76 0.46
C VAL A 43 -17.82 4.33 -0.59
N LEU A 44 -17.36 4.00 -1.79
CA LEU A 44 -18.18 3.53 -2.91
C LEU A 44 -18.38 2.00 -2.90
N PRO A 45 -19.39 1.47 -3.61
CA PRO A 45 -19.54 0.02 -3.78
C PRO A 45 -18.28 -0.62 -4.33
N GLY A 46 -17.72 -1.57 -3.59
CA GLY A 46 -16.49 -2.29 -3.95
C GLY A 46 -15.21 -1.69 -3.37
N GLU A 47 -15.27 -0.52 -2.71
CA GLU A 47 -14.13 0.05 -1.99
C GLU A 47 -13.94 -0.60 -0.62
N THR A 48 -12.70 -0.54 -0.13
CA THR A 48 -12.30 -0.99 1.20
C THR A 48 -11.01 -0.26 1.59
N ALA A 49 -10.62 -0.37 2.85
CA ALA A 49 -9.37 0.19 3.32
C ALA A 49 -8.57 -0.85 4.11
N VAL A 50 -7.24 -0.69 4.04
CA VAL A 50 -6.28 -1.47 4.83
C VAL A 50 -5.54 -0.55 5.79
N LYS A 51 -5.21 -1.07 6.97
CA LYS A 51 -4.40 -0.34 7.94
C LYS A 51 -2.91 -0.58 7.69
N ILE A 52 -2.13 0.49 7.57
CA ILE A 52 -0.67 0.45 7.47
C ILE A 52 0.00 1.36 8.50
N SER A 53 1.25 1.06 8.85
CA SER A 53 2.04 1.95 9.70
C SER A 53 2.58 3.14 8.89
N PRO A 54 2.78 4.31 9.53
CA PRO A 54 3.45 5.45 8.88
C PRO A 54 4.84 5.09 8.33
N ASP A 55 5.60 4.25 9.05
CA ASP A 55 6.94 3.83 8.63
C ASP A 55 6.92 3.06 7.30
N LEU A 56 5.89 2.24 7.08
CA LEU A 56 5.73 1.52 5.81
C LEU A 56 5.51 2.49 4.65
N LEU A 57 4.66 3.51 4.84
CA LEU A 57 4.38 4.53 3.84
C LEU A 57 5.63 5.35 3.50
N LEU A 58 6.37 5.78 4.53
CA LEU A 58 7.59 6.57 4.36
C LEU A 58 8.70 5.75 3.67
N GLY A 59 8.87 4.49 4.08
CA GLY A 59 9.81 3.58 3.44
C GLY A 59 9.49 3.30 1.97
N ALA A 60 8.22 3.10 1.64
CA ALA A 60 7.78 2.95 0.25
C ALA A 60 8.01 4.22 -0.58
N THR A 61 7.78 5.40 -0.01
CA THR A 61 8.03 6.68 -0.69
C THR A 61 9.52 6.85 -1.02
N ALA A 62 10.40 6.55 -0.06
CA ALA A 62 11.85 6.59 -0.30
C ALA A 62 12.29 5.57 -1.37
N ALA A 63 11.78 4.33 -1.30
CA ALA A 63 12.07 3.29 -2.28
C ALA A 63 11.59 3.69 -3.70
N TYR A 64 10.43 4.34 -3.80
CA TYR A 64 9.90 4.84 -5.07
C TYR A 64 10.80 5.92 -5.68
N GLN A 65 11.19 6.92 -4.89
CA GLN A 65 12.09 7.98 -5.33
C GLN A 65 13.44 7.43 -5.81
N GLN A 66 14.01 6.48 -5.08
CA GLN A 66 15.26 5.82 -5.49
C GLN A 66 15.11 5.13 -6.85
N ARG A 67 14.02 4.41 -7.10
CA ARG A 67 13.79 3.76 -8.40
C ARG A 67 13.65 4.77 -9.55
N SER A 68 12.89 5.85 -9.34
CA SER A 68 12.68 6.89 -10.37
C SER A 68 13.99 7.58 -10.76
N ASN A 69 14.90 7.79 -9.80
CA ASN A 69 16.19 8.42 -10.04
C ASN A 69 17.21 7.51 -10.77
N HIS A 70 16.99 6.19 -10.81
CA HIS A 70 17.84 5.25 -11.55
C HIS A 70 17.31 4.97 -12.97
N GLN A 71 16.26 5.67 -13.41
CA GLN A 71 15.67 5.56 -14.74
C GLN A 71 16.05 6.72 -15.69
N THR A 72 16.83 7.68 -15.21
CA THR A 72 17.55 8.72 -15.98
C THR A 72 19.00 8.33 -16.20
#